data_AF-A0A3D4Q6P7-F1
#
_entry.id   AF-A0A3D4Q6P7-F1
#
_cell.length_a   1.000
_cell.length_b   1.000
_cell.length_c   1.000
_cell.angle_alpha   90.00
_cell.angle_beta   90.00
_cell.angle_gamma   90.00
#
_symmetry.space_group_name_H-M   'P 1'
#
loop_
_entity.id
_entity.type
_entity.pdbx_description
1 polymer ?
#
loop_
_entity_poly.entity_id
_entity_poly.type
_entity_poly.pdbx_seq_one_letter_code
_entity_poly.pdbx_strand_id
1 'polypeptide(L)'
;MPRPIYQIKEKCKTKDWAQQAAPLQFICTATHACESVVPTHGNQTAFMRILRAITTSIYHMFAIEHINRLLLLLKHSLTKIKKEFLMSAKSFFLSAPLALITLAGANANAVIIEGKFTGVVALAAECANVHPGVTGQCGPLWEQNPEGSIASGSFWYDVDLAPPDGSRLDNYAHHFTYTNEWVNMFIDIGGKHFDISNSSTINDEMWDVEYITLTDNYKPEPDGFELQSLSIADKTSSGSSTGNYITKSLNFYLTTWEKPILSGTSLIQEYNWQENGNLLQGIVFFGYQSVQDSNVIFSMANINITDFTMNIRRESVPEPSSLALFALMLLGIGINRFGKCVY
;
A
#
# COMPACT_ATOMS: atom_id res chain seq x y z
N MET A 1 -21.67 25.69 -33.90
CA MET A 1 -21.11 26.30 -32.67
C MET A 1 -19.59 26.22 -32.74
N PRO A 2 -18.86 27.32 -33.00
CA PRO A 2 -17.40 27.29 -33.10
C PRO A 2 -16.74 27.53 -31.73
N ARG A 3 -15.65 26.80 -31.46
CA ARG A 3 -14.81 26.96 -30.24
C ARG A 3 -13.82 28.12 -30.43
N PRO A 4 -13.46 28.89 -29.39
CA PRO A 4 -12.55 30.02 -29.53
C PRO A 4 -11.07 29.61 -29.47
N ILE A 5 -10.31 30.21 -30.38
CA ILE A 5 -8.85 30.21 -30.47
C ILE A 5 -8.31 31.29 -29.52
N TYR A 6 -7.43 30.94 -28.58
CA TYR A 6 -6.74 31.92 -27.75
C TYR A 6 -5.53 32.50 -28.51
N GLN A 7 -5.57 33.81 -28.75
CA GLN A 7 -4.45 34.63 -29.23
C GLN A 7 -3.55 35.04 -28.05
N ILE A 8 -2.24 34.82 -28.17
CA ILE A 8 -1.23 35.44 -27.31
C ILE A 8 -0.87 36.79 -27.94
N LYS A 9 -1.11 37.90 -27.23
CA LYS A 9 -0.62 39.23 -27.60
C LYS A 9 0.56 39.63 -26.71
N GLU A 10 1.70 39.84 -27.35
CA GLU A 10 2.86 40.53 -26.81
C GLU A 10 2.52 41.97 -26.41
N LYS A 11 3.03 42.42 -25.27
CA LYS A 11 3.24 43.84 -24.97
C LYS A 11 4.64 44.02 -24.36
N CYS A 12 5.59 44.33 -25.22
CA CYS A 12 6.79 45.06 -24.82
C CYS A 12 6.43 46.52 -24.55
N LYS A 13 6.66 47.00 -23.33
CA LYS A 13 6.80 48.43 -23.02
C LYS A 13 8.01 48.58 -22.10
N THR A 14 9.14 48.98 -22.68
CA THR A 14 10.27 49.57 -21.98
C THR A 14 10.25 51.07 -22.26
N LYS A 15 10.18 51.87 -21.19
CA LYS A 15 10.59 53.27 -21.18
C LYS A 15 11.55 53.44 -20.01
N ASP A 16 12.50 54.34 -20.22
CA ASP A 16 13.52 54.82 -19.31
C ASP A 16 14.77 53.95 -19.23
N TRP A 17 15.83 54.41 -19.92
CA TRP A 17 17.16 54.70 -19.39
C TRP A 17 18.05 55.15 -20.57
N ALA A 18 17.90 56.42 -20.95
CA ALA A 18 18.80 57.13 -21.85
C ALA A 18 19.56 58.20 -21.07
N GLN A 19 20.39 57.78 -20.11
CA GLN A 19 21.43 58.58 -19.48
C GLN A 19 22.60 57.67 -19.11
N GLN A 20 23.39 57.32 -20.12
CA GLN A 20 24.84 57.03 -20.06
C GLN A 20 25.31 56.73 -21.50
N ALA A 21 25.05 57.71 -22.38
CA ALA A 21 25.62 57.79 -23.70
C ALA A 21 27.05 58.32 -23.58
N ALA A 22 28.03 57.43 -23.55
CA ALA A 22 29.45 57.75 -23.65
C ALA A 22 30.17 56.97 -24.79
N PRO A 23 29.73 55.76 -25.21
CA PRO A 23 30.32 55.12 -26.40
C PRO A 23 29.74 55.64 -27.72
N LEU A 24 28.57 56.29 -27.70
CA LEU A 24 27.86 56.76 -28.90
C LEU A 24 28.40 58.09 -29.47
N GLN A 25 29.16 58.86 -28.69
CA GLN A 25 29.81 60.09 -29.19
C GLN A 25 31.01 59.79 -30.11
N PHE A 26 31.66 58.64 -29.96
CA PHE A 26 32.76 58.23 -30.85
C PHE A 26 32.26 57.87 -32.26
N ILE A 27 30.99 57.46 -32.37
CA ILE A 27 30.38 57.04 -33.64
C ILE A 27 29.88 58.26 -34.44
N CYS A 28 29.38 59.31 -33.78
CA CYS A 28 28.93 60.54 -34.48
C CYS A 28 30.08 61.45 -34.93
N THR A 29 31.23 61.42 -34.25
CA THR A 29 32.39 62.27 -34.61
C THR A 29 33.20 61.66 -35.76
N ALA A 30 33.14 60.34 -35.96
CA ALA A 30 33.77 59.66 -37.09
C ALA A 30 33.00 59.80 -38.41
N THR A 31 31.68 60.00 -38.38
CA THR A 31 30.88 60.25 -39.59
C THR A 31 30.95 61.70 -40.06
N HIS A 32 31.02 62.69 -39.15
CA HIS A 32 31.23 64.09 -39.56
C HIS A 32 32.67 64.42 -39.98
N ALA A 33 33.66 63.59 -39.63
CA ALA A 33 35.02 63.70 -40.14
C ALA A 33 35.25 62.96 -41.49
N CYS A 34 34.23 62.29 -42.04
CA CYS A 34 34.31 61.56 -43.32
C CYS A 34 33.51 62.23 -44.47
N GLU A 35 33.03 63.46 -44.30
CA GLU A 35 32.34 64.21 -45.38
C GLU A 35 33.29 64.90 -46.36
N SER A 36 34.62 64.79 -46.22
CA SER A 36 35.59 65.50 -47.07
C SER A 36 36.67 64.65 -47.75
N VAL A 37 36.57 63.32 -47.72
CA VAL A 37 37.48 62.46 -48.50
C VAL A 37 36.67 61.44 -49.30
N VAL A 38 36.21 61.86 -50.48
CA VAL A 38 35.68 60.96 -51.51
C VAL A 38 36.87 60.13 -52.04
N PRO A 39 36.95 58.80 -51.81
CA PRO A 39 38.04 58.01 -52.34
C PRO A 39 37.77 57.73 -53.82
N THR A 40 38.68 58.19 -54.68
CA THR A 40 38.79 57.75 -56.07
C THR A 40 38.93 56.22 -56.12
N HIS A 41 38.42 55.61 -57.21
CA HIS A 41 38.06 54.19 -57.36
C HIS A 41 39.07 53.11 -56.93
N GLY A 42 40.31 53.45 -56.55
CA GLY A 42 41.32 52.52 -56.04
C GLY A 42 41.33 52.30 -54.52
N ASN A 43 40.66 53.13 -53.70
CA ASN A 43 40.90 53.16 -52.25
C ASN A 43 39.70 52.77 -51.35
N GLN A 44 38.54 52.43 -51.95
CA GLN A 44 37.35 51.96 -51.19
C GLN A 44 37.58 50.61 -50.50
N THR A 45 38.37 49.72 -51.11
CA THR A 45 38.65 48.40 -50.53
C THR A 45 39.51 48.49 -49.27
N ALA A 46 40.46 49.42 -49.22
CA ALA A 46 41.32 49.63 -48.04
C ALA A 46 40.51 50.23 -46.88
N PHE A 47 39.66 51.21 -47.15
CA PHE A 47 38.77 51.81 -46.15
C PHE A 47 37.81 50.78 -45.55
N MET A 48 37.15 49.96 -46.40
CA MET A 48 36.25 48.90 -45.93
C MET A 48 36.97 47.82 -45.13
N ARG A 49 38.25 47.51 -45.44
CA ARG A 49 39.05 46.56 -44.64
C ARG A 49 39.37 47.11 -43.25
N ILE A 50 39.73 48.39 -43.13
CA ILE A 50 40.01 49.03 -41.84
C ILE A 50 38.73 49.12 -41.02
N LEU A 51 37.61 49.52 -41.61
CA LEU A 51 36.32 49.59 -40.93
C LEU A 51 35.88 48.21 -40.41
N ARG A 52 36.09 47.15 -41.21
CA ARG A 52 35.80 45.77 -40.83
C ARG A 52 36.73 45.28 -39.71
N ALA A 53 38.01 45.63 -39.73
CA ALA A 53 38.95 45.28 -38.67
C ALA A 53 38.56 45.95 -37.34
N ILE A 54 38.25 47.25 -37.36
CA ILE A 54 37.84 48.00 -36.16
C ILE A 54 36.53 47.45 -35.58
N THR A 55 35.53 47.19 -36.43
CA THR A 55 34.26 46.61 -35.97
C THR A 55 34.44 45.19 -35.41
N THR A 56 35.32 44.38 -35.98
CA THR A 56 35.63 43.04 -35.46
C THR A 56 36.34 43.10 -34.12
N SER A 57 37.31 44.02 -33.94
CA SER A 57 38.01 44.22 -32.67
C SER A 57 37.08 44.73 -31.56
N ILE A 58 36.19 45.67 -31.87
CA ILE A 58 35.17 46.15 -30.93
C ILE A 58 34.22 45.01 -30.53
N TYR A 59 33.77 44.21 -31.50
CA TYR A 59 32.91 43.06 -31.23
C TYR A 59 33.58 42.03 -30.32
N HIS A 60 34.88 41.74 -30.52
CA HIS A 60 35.63 40.84 -29.65
C HIS A 60 35.84 41.40 -28.24
N MET A 61 36.08 42.71 -28.08
CA MET A 61 36.16 43.31 -26.74
C MET A 61 34.83 43.22 -25.97
N PHE A 62 33.71 43.52 -26.62
CA PHE A 62 32.39 43.38 -26.00
C PHE A 62 32.05 41.92 -25.70
N ALA A 63 32.41 40.98 -26.58
CA ALA A 63 32.21 39.56 -26.35
C ALA A 63 33.01 39.05 -25.14
N ILE A 64 34.28 39.47 -24.99
CA ILE A 64 35.12 39.08 -23.84
C ILE A 64 34.57 39.66 -22.53
N GLU A 65 34.13 40.92 -22.51
CA GLU A 65 33.55 41.50 -21.30
C GLU A 65 32.22 40.81 -20.91
N HIS A 66 31.36 40.50 -21.87
CA HIS A 66 30.13 39.75 -21.62
C HIS A 66 30.40 38.32 -21.11
N ILE A 67 31.39 37.62 -21.69
CA ILE A 67 31.80 36.28 -21.22
C ILE A 67 32.32 36.35 -19.78
N ASN A 68 33.15 37.35 -19.46
CA ASN A 68 33.68 37.51 -18.11
C ASN A 68 32.59 37.81 -17.08
N ARG A 69 31.60 38.67 -17.42
CA ARG A 69 30.44 38.92 -16.54
C ARG A 69 29.58 37.66 -16.36
N LEU A 70 29.36 36.88 -17.41
CA LEU A 70 28.60 35.63 -17.35
C LEU A 70 29.30 34.59 -16.46
N LEU A 71 30.63 34.46 -16.58
CA LEU A 71 31.44 33.58 -15.73
C LEU A 71 31.40 34.00 -14.26
N LEU A 72 31.39 35.31 -13.98
CA LEU A 72 31.30 35.83 -12.62
C LEU A 72 29.93 35.54 -11.99
N LEU A 73 28.84 35.69 -12.76
CA LEU A 73 27.50 35.32 -12.34
C LEU A 73 27.36 33.80 -12.12
N LEU A 74 27.91 32.99 -13.02
CA LEU A 74 27.96 31.52 -12.87
C LEU A 74 28.73 31.11 -11.61
N LYS A 75 29.89 31.71 -11.36
CA LYS A 75 30.67 31.47 -10.15
C LYS A 75 29.89 31.84 -8.90
N HIS A 76 29.18 32.97 -8.90
CA HIS A 76 28.38 33.40 -7.76
C HIS A 76 27.18 32.46 -7.51
N SER A 77 26.46 32.08 -8.56
CA SER A 77 25.34 31.13 -8.49
C SER A 77 25.78 29.74 -8.04
N LEU A 78 26.88 29.20 -8.56
CA LEU A 78 27.43 27.91 -8.14
C LEU A 78 27.88 27.93 -6.69
N THR A 79 28.46 29.04 -6.22
CA THR A 79 28.87 29.17 -4.81
C THR A 79 27.65 29.22 -3.89
N LYS A 80 26.58 29.91 -4.31
CA LYS A 80 25.31 29.97 -3.57
C LYS A 80 24.62 28.61 -3.50
N ILE A 81 24.51 27.91 -4.63
CA ILE A 81 23.93 26.56 -4.71
C ILE A 81 24.74 25.58 -3.85
N LYS A 82 26.07 25.61 -3.91
CA LYS A 82 26.91 24.75 -3.06
C LYS A 82 26.68 25.01 -1.57
N LYS A 83 26.50 26.27 -1.17
CA LYS A 83 26.27 26.66 0.24
C LYS A 83 24.87 26.24 0.71
N GLU A 84 23.84 26.43 -0.11
CA GLU A 84 22.46 26.02 0.20
C GLU A 84 22.32 24.49 0.20
N PHE A 85 22.95 23.79 -0.73
CA PHE A 85 22.98 22.32 -0.76
C PHE A 85 23.73 21.74 0.45
N LEU A 86 24.84 22.34 0.87
CA LEU A 86 25.57 21.92 2.08
C LEU A 86 24.79 22.20 3.38
N MET A 87 24.01 23.28 3.43
CA MET A 87 23.14 23.56 4.58
C MET A 87 21.93 22.63 4.64
N SER A 88 21.29 22.36 3.49
CA SER A 88 20.17 21.43 3.36
C SER A 88 20.58 19.98 3.62
N ALA A 89 21.74 19.54 3.11
CA ALA A 89 22.28 18.22 3.40
C ALA A 89 22.52 18.04 4.90
N LYS A 90 23.09 19.05 5.60
CA LYS A 90 23.30 18.96 7.05
C LYS A 90 22.00 18.86 7.85
N SER A 91 20.94 19.59 7.48
CA SER A 91 19.65 19.43 8.14
C SER A 91 19.01 18.08 7.84
N PHE A 92 19.15 17.59 6.60
CA PHE A 92 18.61 16.29 6.17
C PHE A 92 19.31 15.10 6.86
N PHE A 93 20.64 15.18 7.03
CA PHE A 93 21.42 14.15 7.74
C PHE A 93 21.16 14.12 9.25
N LEU A 94 20.69 15.19 9.87
CA LEU A 94 20.28 15.19 11.28
C LEU A 94 18.82 14.75 11.49
N SER A 95 17.92 15.03 10.55
CA SER A 95 16.49 14.69 10.69
C SER A 95 16.15 13.28 10.22
N ALA A 96 16.84 12.76 9.20
CA ALA A 96 16.56 11.43 8.64
C ALA A 96 16.80 10.27 9.63
N PRO A 97 17.89 10.23 10.43
CA PRO A 97 18.09 9.16 11.41
C PRO A 97 17.05 9.21 12.53
N LEU A 98 16.66 10.40 12.98
CA LEU A 98 15.66 10.57 14.04
C LEU A 98 14.26 10.12 13.57
N ALA A 99 13.90 10.42 12.32
CA ALA A 99 12.68 9.93 11.69
C ALA A 99 12.69 8.40 11.48
N LEU A 100 13.84 7.84 11.06
CA LEU A 100 14.06 6.39 10.96
C LEU A 100 13.97 5.69 12.32
N ILE A 101 14.39 6.33 13.42
CA ILE A 101 14.30 5.78 14.78
C ILE A 101 12.86 5.83 15.31
N THR A 102 12.09 6.88 15.02
CA THR A 102 10.65 6.88 15.35
C THR A 102 9.85 5.89 14.52
N LEU A 103 10.27 5.64 13.27
CA LEU A 103 9.67 4.62 12.40
C LEU A 103 10.08 3.19 12.81
N ALA A 104 11.29 2.99 13.31
CA ALA A 104 11.75 1.69 13.82
C ALA A 104 11.25 1.37 15.25
N GLY A 105 10.90 2.39 16.03
CA GLY A 105 10.28 2.25 17.35
C GLY A 105 8.76 2.03 17.30
N ALA A 106 8.11 2.46 16.22
CA ALA A 106 6.76 2.06 15.87
C ALA A 106 6.82 0.77 15.05
N ASN A 107 7.36 -0.31 15.64
CA ASN A 107 6.90 -1.63 15.23
C ASN A 107 5.40 -1.63 15.56
N ALA A 108 4.58 -1.35 14.56
CA ALA A 108 3.19 -1.77 14.56
C ALA A 108 3.28 -3.28 14.77
N ASN A 109 3.13 -3.71 16.02
CA ASN A 109 3.03 -5.11 16.33
C ASN A 109 1.70 -5.52 15.70
N ALA A 110 1.76 -6.17 14.53
CA ALA A 110 0.58 -6.66 13.85
C ALA A 110 -0.29 -7.36 14.90
N VAL A 111 -1.50 -6.84 15.13
CA VAL A 111 -2.40 -7.44 16.11
C VAL A 111 -3.04 -8.63 15.41
N ILE A 112 -2.38 -9.78 15.53
CA ILE A 112 -2.89 -11.03 14.99
C ILE A 112 -3.79 -11.67 16.03
N ILE A 113 -5.00 -12.04 15.63
CA ILE A 113 -5.90 -12.87 16.42
C ILE A 113 -5.82 -14.29 15.88
N GLU A 114 -5.64 -15.26 16.76
CA GLU A 114 -5.57 -16.68 16.42
C GLU A 114 -6.70 -17.43 17.09
N GLY A 115 -7.40 -18.26 16.33
CA GLY A 115 -8.44 -19.14 16.84
C GLY A 115 -8.18 -20.60 16.54
N LYS A 116 -8.70 -21.47 17.41
CA LYS A 116 -8.70 -22.93 17.24
C LYS A 116 -10.06 -23.47 17.62
N PHE A 117 -10.53 -24.46 16.87
CA PHE A 117 -11.77 -25.15 17.17
C PHE A 117 -11.61 -26.66 17.02
N THR A 118 -12.39 -27.40 17.80
CA THR A 118 -12.62 -28.84 17.63
C THR A 118 -14.12 -29.08 17.59
N GLY A 119 -14.54 -30.06 16.81
CA GLY A 119 -15.95 -30.41 16.69
C GLY A 119 -16.18 -31.82 16.14
N VAL A 120 -17.45 -32.17 16.00
CA VAL A 120 -17.90 -33.44 15.44
C VAL A 120 -18.59 -33.18 14.11
N VAL A 121 -18.22 -33.94 13.07
CA VAL A 121 -18.87 -33.87 11.76
C VAL A 121 -20.29 -34.38 11.89
N ALA A 122 -21.27 -33.49 11.79
CA ALA A 122 -22.69 -33.80 11.92
C ALA A 122 -23.31 -34.29 10.60
N LEU A 123 -22.82 -33.77 9.48
CA LEU A 123 -23.28 -34.11 8.15
C LEU A 123 -22.11 -34.02 7.17
N ALA A 124 -22.00 -34.98 6.25
CA ALA A 124 -21.11 -34.90 5.11
C ALA A 124 -21.86 -35.30 3.83
N ALA A 125 -21.73 -34.48 2.78
CA ALA A 125 -22.27 -34.83 1.47
C ALA A 125 -21.16 -34.83 0.43
N GLU A 126 -21.27 -35.77 -0.50
CA GLU A 126 -20.38 -35.91 -1.66
C GLU A 126 -21.19 -35.89 -2.95
N CYS A 127 -20.52 -35.64 -4.08
CA CYS A 127 -21.15 -35.52 -5.40
C CYS A 127 -22.20 -36.61 -5.72
N ALA A 128 -21.93 -37.87 -5.37
CA ALA A 128 -22.80 -39.00 -5.66
C ALA A 128 -24.22 -38.85 -5.08
N ASN A 129 -24.37 -38.10 -3.99
CA ASN A 129 -25.64 -37.87 -3.31
C ASN A 129 -26.32 -36.56 -3.72
N VAL A 130 -25.59 -35.63 -4.35
CA VAL A 130 -26.06 -34.27 -4.69
C VAL A 130 -26.46 -34.15 -6.16
N HIS A 131 -25.81 -34.90 -7.06
CA HIS A 131 -26.12 -34.92 -8.49
C HIS A 131 -26.40 -36.34 -9.00
N PRO A 132 -27.57 -36.92 -8.67
CA PRO A 132 -27.96 -38.24 -9.15
C PRO A 132 -28.15 -38.19 -10.69
N GLY A 133 -27.12 -38.60 -11.43
CA GLY A 133 -27.12 -38.59 -12.91
C GLY A 133 -25.78 -38.25 -13.55
N VAL A 134 -24.82 -37.70 -12.79
CA VAL A 134 -23.43 -37.49 -13.25
C VAL A 134 -22.64 -38.78 -12.99
N THR A 135 -23.00 -39.85 -13.69
CA THR A 135 -22.34 -41.16 -13.56
C THR A 135 -21.03 -41.17 -14.35
N GLY A 136 -19.91 -41.45 -13.66
CA GLY A 136 -18.61 -41.73 -14.30
C GLY A 136 -17.53 -40.64 -14.16
N GLN A 137 -17.84 -39.48 -13.59
CA GLN A 137 -16.88 -38.37 -13.42
C GLN A 137 -16.75 -37.85 -11.99
N CYS A 138 -17.53 -38.37 -11.03
CA CYS A 138 -17.49 -37.91 -9.65
C CYS A 138 -16.62 -38.80 -8.76
N GLY A 139 -15.49 -38.24 -8.29
CA GLY A 139 -14.59 -38.88 -7.33
C GLY A 139 -14.96 -38.57 -5.89
N PRO A 140 -14.75 -39.51 -4.94
CA PRO A 140 -14.93 -39.22 -3.52
C PRO A 140 -13.82 -38.28 -3.02
N LEU A 141 -14.17 -37.36 -2.12
CA LEU A 141 -13.15 -36.58 -1.39
C LEU A 141 -12.64 -37.40 -0.20
N TRP A 142 -13.51 -38.15 0.47
CA TRP A 142 -13.18 -38.93 1.65
C TRP A 142 -12.96 -40.40 1.30
N GLU A 143 -11.99 -41.04 1.95
CA GLU A 143 -11.82 -42.50 1.81
C GLU A 143 -12.94 -43.27 2.53
N GLN A 144 -13.48 -42.68 3.60
CA GLN A 144 -14.58 -43.20 4.42
C GLN A 144 -15.50 -42.04 4.80
N ASN A 145 -16.79 -42.31 5.03
CA ASN A 145 -17.74 -41.28 5.48
C ASN A 145 -17.21 -40.61 6.77
N PRO A 146 -16.94 -39.28 6.77
CA PRO A 146 -16.40 -38.61 7.95
C PRO A 146 -17.47 -38.27 8.99
N GLU A 147 -18.75 -38.52 8.75
CA GLU A 147 -19.81 -38.29 9.75
C GLU A 147 -19.52 -39.00 11.08
N GLY A 148 -19.70 -38.28 12.19
CA GLY A 148 -19.36 -38.72 13.53
C GLY A 148 -17.88 -38.68 13.88
N SER A 149 -16.99 -38.39 12.92
CA SER A 149 -15.57 -38.19 13.21
C SER A 149 -15.28 -36.82 13.83
N ILE A 150 -14.14 -36.72 14.51
CA ILE A 150 -13.63 -35.46 15.04
C ILE A 150 -13.02 -34.67 13.88
N ALA A 151 -13.39 -33.39 13.80
CA ALA A 151 -12.73 -32.41 12.97
C ALA A 151 -12.08 -31.34 13.86
N SER A 152 -10.93 -30.83 13.44
CA SER A 152 -10.25 -29.72 14.12
C SER A 152 -9.85 -28.68 13.10
N GLY A 153 -9.76 -27.42 13.51
CA GLY A 153 -9.28 -26.38 12.63
C GLY A 153 -8.75 -25.19 13.39
N SER A 154 -8.19 -24.27 12.64
CA SER A 154 -7.65 -23.03 13.16
C SER A 154 -7.85 -21.91 12.18
N PHE A 155 -7.82 -20.69 12.68
CA PHE A 155 -7.76 -19.51 11.84
C PHE A 155 -6.82 -18.49 12.46
N TRP A 156 -6.37 -17.55 11.66
CA TRP A 156 -5.84 -16.29 12.16
C TRP A 156 -6.35 -15.13 11.32
N TYR A 157 -6.37 -13.94 11.90
CA TYR A 157 -6.58 -12.72 11.13
C TYR A 157 -5.71 -11.57 11.64
N ASP A 158 -5.26 -10.73 10.71
CA ASP A 158 -4.48 -9.52 10.98
C ASP A 158 -5.41 -8.31 11.03
N VAL A 159 -5.53 -7.72 12.21
CA VAL A 159 -6.40 -6.56 12.44
C VAL A 159 -5.90 -5.32 11.69
N ASP A 160 -4.59 -5.19 11.47
CA ASP A 160 -4.01 -4.03 10.79
C ASP A 160 -4.22 -4.09 9.26
N LEU A 161 -4.45 -5.29 8.72
CA LEU A 161 -4.78 -5.51 7.31
C LEU A 161 -6.29 -5.64 7.04
N ALA A 162 -7.10 -5.68 8.09
CA ALA A 162 -8.54 -5.82 7.95
C ALA A 162 -9.15 -4.66 7.15
N PRO A 163 -10.11 -4.92 6.25
CA PRO A 163 -10.81 -3.86 5.54
C PRO A 163 -11.60 -2.98 6.51
N PRO A 164 -11.95 -1.75 6.11
CA PRO A 164 -12.84 -0.90 6.90
C PRO A 164 -14.16 -1.60 7.21
N ASP A 165 -14.72 -1.34 8.38
CA ASP A 165 -16.05 -1.81 8.75
C ASP A 165 -17.11 -1.20 7.80
N GLY A 166 -17.87 -2.07 7.13
CA GLY A 166 -18.97 -1.72 6.24
C GLY A 166 -20.33 -1.55 6.94
N SER A 167 -20.38 -1.74 8.25
CA SER A 167 -21.61 -1.64 9.05
C SER A 167 -22.17 -0.21 9.12
N ARG A 168 -23.43 -0.11 9.56
CA ARG A 168 -24.11 1.16 9.88
C ARG A 168 -24.72 1.18 11.28
N LEU A 169 -24.57 0.09 12.03
CA LEU A 169 -25.19 -0.11 13.33
C LEU A 169 -24.08 -0.29 14.34
N ASP A 170 -24.14 0.40 15.48
CA ASP A 170 -23.07 0.39 16.49
C ASP A 170 -22.81 -1.00 17.09
N ASN A 171 -23.78 -1.90 16.96
CA ASN A 171 -23.81 -3.22 17.55
C ASN A 171 -23.51 -4.32 16.51
N TYR A 172 -23.07 -3.93 15.31
CA TYR A 172 -22.72 -4.82 14.22
C TYR A 172 -21.43 -4.34 13.56
N ALA A 173 -20.47 -5.22 13.29
CA ALA A 173 -19.31 -4.94 12.45
C ALA A 173 -19.22 -5.97 11.33
N HIS A 174 -18.85 -5.52 10.13
CA HIS A 174 -18.71 -6.34 8.95
C HIS A 174 -17.49 -5.92 8.14
N HIS A 175 -16.48 -6.78 8.16
CA HIS A 175 -15.22 -6.61 7.45
C HIS A 175 -15.18 -7.63 6.32
N PHE A 176 -15.05 -7.15 5.07
CA PHE A 176 -15.17 -8.00 3.88
C PHE A 176 -14.23 -7.54 2.76
N THR A 177 -13.52 -8.48 2.15
CA THR A 177 -12.68 -8.25 0.97
C THR A 177 -12.78 -9.39 -0.03
N TYR A 178 -12.37 -9.09 -1.28
CA TYR A 178 -12.14 -10.07 -2.34
C TYR A 178 -10.65 -10.39 -2.49
N THR A 179 -9.94 -10.52 -1.37
CA THR A 179 -8.48 -10.75 -1.28
C THR A 179 -8.21 -11.98 -0.43
N ASN A 180 -6.93 -12.24 -0.17
CA ASN A 180 -6.48 -13.31 0.73
C ASN A 180 -5.22 -12.87 1.49
N GLU A 181 -5.36 -11.80 2.25
CA GLU A 181 -4.24 -11.08 2.85
C GLU A 181 -4.35 -10.94 4.36
N TRP A 182 -5.55 -11.11 4.94
CA TRP A 182 -5.80 -10.75 6.33
C TRP A 182 -6.59 -11.78 7.13
N VAL A 183 -7.18 -12.79 6.51
CA VAL A 183 -7.77 -13.97 7.17
C VAL A 183 -7.13 -15.21 6.60
N ASN A 184 -6.86 -16.17 7.46
CA ASN A 184 -6.41 -17.47 7.00
C ASN A 184 -7.06 -18.58 7.82
N MET A 185 -7.47 -19.66 7.16
CA MET A 185 -8.16 -20.77 7.82
C MET A 185 -7.64 -22.14 7.38
N PHE A 186 -7.61 -23.06 8.33
CA PHE A 186 -7.23 -24.46 8.14
C PHE A 186 -8.25 -25.40 8.78
N ILE A 187 -8.42 -26.56 8.18
CA ILE A 187 -9.24 -27.64 8.74
C ILE A 187 -8.66 -29.02 8.47
N ASP A 188 -8.70 -29.86 9.50
CA ASP A 188 -8.44 -31.28 9.47
C ASP A 188 -9.76 -32.04 9.66
N ILE A 189 -10.15 -32.84 8.67
CA ILE A 189 -11.38 -33.62 8.66
C ILE A 189 -11.15 -34.93 7.91
N GLY A 190 -11.64 -36.05 8.46
CA GLY A 190 -11.50 -37.36 7.82
C GLY A 190 -10.05 -37.76 7.52
N GLY A 191 -9.09 -37.31 8.35
CA GLY A 191 -7.66 -37.56 8.16
C GLY A 191 -6.98 -36.72 7.07
N LYS A 192 -7.66 -35.74 6.49
CA LYS A 192 -7.11 -34.82 5.48
C LYS A 192 -7.01 -33.41 6.02
N HIS A 193 -5.93 -32.73 5.63
CA HIS A 193 -5.68 -31.33 5.94
C HIS A 193 -6.03 -30.44 4.74
N PHE A 194 -6.75 -29.36 4.99
CA PHE A 194 -7.07 -28.33 4.01
C PHE A 194 -6.61 -26.98 4.53
N ASP A 195 -5.66 -26.39 3.82
CA ASP A 195 -5.37 -24.96 3.85
C ASP A 195 -6.41 -24.28 2.95
N ILE A 196 -7.29 -23.46 3.50
CA ILE A 196 -8.35 -22.82 2.73
C ILE A 196 -7.75 -21.67 1.93
N SER A 197 -6.89 -20.90 2.56
CA SER A 197 -6.27 -19.67 2.05
C SER A 197 -5.26 -19.93 0.93
N ASN A 198 -4.65 -21.11 0.83
CA ASN A 198 -3.71 -21.39 -0.25
C ASN A 198 -4.26 -22.46 -1.19
N SER A 199 -4.77 -22.07 -2.35
CA SER A 199 -5.10 -23.03 -3.41
C SER A 199 -3.90 -23.26 -4.32
N SER A 200 -3.65 -24.51 -4.69
CA SER A 200 -2.72 -24.84 -5.77
C SER A 200 -3.23 -24.19 -7.06
N THR A 201 -2.47 -23.22 -7.57
CA THR A 201 -2.80 -22.46 -8.77
C THR A 201 -2.97 -23.42 -9.96
N ILE A 202 -4.21 -23.57 -10.45
CA ILE A 202 -4.49 -24.33 -11.68
C ILE A 202 -4.22 -23.46 -12.91
N ASN A 203 -4.51 -22.17 -12.81
CA ASN A 203 -4.25 -21.13 -13.81
C ASN A 203 -4.12 -19.75 -13.11
N ASP A 204 -3.87 -18.69 -13.89
CA ASP A 204 -3.68 -17.32 -13.37
C ASP A 204 -4.96 -16.66 -12.81
N GLU A 205 -6.13 -17.31 -12.91
CA GLU A 205 -7.39 -16.79 -12.38
C GLU A 205 -7.56 -17.23 -10.92
N MET A 206 -7.50 -16.27 -9.99
CA MET A 206 -7.78 -16.47 -8.57
C MET A 206 -8.88 -15.52 -8.09
N TRP A 207 -9.81 -16.07 -7.31
CA TRP A 207 -10.95 -15.37 -6.73
C TRP A 207 -11.06 -15.76 -5.28
N ASP A 208 -10.76 -14.82 -4.41
CA ASP A 208 -10.72 -15.03 -2.97
C ASP A 208 -11.78 -14.18 -2.28
N VAL A 209 -12.26 -14.64 -1.12
CA VAL A 209 -13.22 -13.94 -0.28
C VAL A 209 -12.85 -14.19 1.18
N GLU A 210 -12.67 -13.10 1.91
CA GLU A 210 -12.43 -13.12 3.36
C GLU A 210 -13.50 -12.26 4.03
N TYR A 211 -14.07 -12.74 5.13
CA TYR A 211 -14.91 -11.86 5.95
C TYR A 211 -14.92 -12.21 7.44
N ILE A 212 -15.13 -11.17 8.25
CA ILE A 212 -15.48 -11.30 9.66
C ILE A 212 -16.73 -10.47 9.93
N THR A 213 -17.69 -11.08 10.60
CA THR A 213 -18.90 -10.41 11.07
C THR A 213 -19.03 -10.59 12.58
N LEU A 214 -19.25 -9.48 13.28
CA LEU A 214 -19.45 -9.43 14.72
C LEU A 214 -20.82 -8.80 14.98
N THR A 215 -21.64 -9.49 15.76
CA THR A 215 -22.90 -8.93 16.27
C THR A 215 -22.82 -8.93 17.78
N ASP A 216 -22.94 -7.76 18.39
CA ASP A 216 -22.96 -7.59 19.83
C ASP A 216 -24.35 -7.08 20.26
N ASN A 217 -24.90 -7.65 21.34
CA ASN A 217 -26.13 -7.20 21.99
C ASN A 217 -27.31 -6.88 21.04
N TYR A 218 -27.46 -7.63 19.94
CA TYR A 218 -28.54 -7.41 18.99
C TYR A 218 -29.86 -7.93 19.56
N LYS A 219 -30.86 -7.05 19.63
CA LYS A 219 -32.21 -7.37 20.10
C LYS A 219 -33.18 -7.38 18.92
N PRO A 220 -33.49 -8.55 18.35
CA PRO A 220 -34.45 -8.64 17.26
C PRO A 220 -35.88 -8.27 17.70
N GLU A 221 -36.20 -8.43 18.99
CA GLU A 221 -37.52 -8.15 19.57
C GLU A 221 -37.41 -7.33 20.88
N PRO A 222 -38.42 -6.52 21.24
CA PRO A 222 -38.40 -5.64 22.43
C PRO A 222 -38.25 -6.36 23.78
N ASP A 223 -38.63 -7.64 23.83
CA ASP A 223 -38.56 -8.57 24.97
C ASP A 223 -37.51 -9.67 24.76
N GLY A 224 -36.76 -9.62 23.65
CA GLY A 224 -35.87 -10.67 23.19
C GLY A 224 -34.55 -10.79 23.95
N PHE A 225 -34.01 -12.01 23.92
CA PHE A 225 -32.64 -12.31 24.35
C PHE A 225 -31.62 -11.54 23.50
N GLU A 226 -30.49 -11.15 24.12
CA GLU A 226 -29.40 -10.47 23.43
C GLU A 226 -28.63 -11.47 22.56
N LEU A 227 -28.71 -11.30 21.24
CA LEU A 227 -27.93 -12.09 20.30
C LEU A 227 -26.50 -11.56 20.25
N GLN A 228 -25.55 -12.44 20.48
CA GLN A 228 -24.17 -12.23 20.07
C GLN A 228 -23.74 -13.28 19.07
N SER A 229 -23.02 -12.86 18.03
CA SER A 229 -22.50 -13.78 17.01
C SER A 229 -21.13 -13.37 16.49
N LEU A 230 -20.29 -14.37 16.27
CA LEU A 230 -19.02 -14.29 15.55
C LEU A 230 -19.14 -15.14 14.30
N SER A 231 -18.90 -14.55 13.13
CA SER A 231 -18.70 -15.30 11.90
C SER A 231 -17.39 -14.94 11.26
N ILE A 232 -16.66 -15.95 10.82
CA ILE A 232 -15.39 -15.81 10.10
C ILE A 232 -15.50 -16.71 8.87
N ALA A 233 -15.14 -16.22 7.70
CA ALA A 233 -15.01 -17.08 6.55
C ALA A 233 -13.82 -16.73 5.70
N ASP A 234 -13.36 -17.78 5.04
CA ASP A 234 -12.33 -17.75 4.02
C ASP A 234 -12.79 -18.66 2.88
N LYS A 235 -12.58 -18.19 1.66
CA LYS A 235 -12.86 -18.93 0.44
C LYS A 235 -11.81 -18.57 -0.59
N THR A 236 -11.24 -19.60 -1.19
CA THR A 236 -10.37 -19.44 -2.35
C THR A 236 -10.90 -20.22 -3.52
N SER A 237 -10.73 -19.65 -4.71
CA SER A 237 -11.04 -20.31 -5.96
C SER A 237 -9.92 -20.03 -6.95
N SER A 238 -9.34 -21.08 -7.51
CA SER A 238 -8.37 -20.98 -8.61
C SER A 238 -8.93 -21.72 -9.81
N GLY A 239 -8.77 -21.17 -11.01
CA GLY A 239 -9.31 -21.76 -12.22
C GLY A 239 -10.40 -20.93 -12.89
N SER A 240 -10.95 -21.50 -13.95
CA SER A 240 -12.09 -20.94 -14.68
C SER A 240 -13.34 -21.77 -14.43
N SER A 241 -14.48 -21.11 -14.23
CA SER A 241 -15.80 -21.76 -14.09
C SER A 241 -16.23 -22.56 -15.32
N THR A 242 -15.58 -22.37 -16.46
CA THR A 242 -15.83 -23.08 -17.72
C THR A 242 -14.80 -24.16 -18.05
N GLY A 243 -13.79 -24.33 -17.19
CA GLY A 243 -12.67 -25.26 -17.38
C GLY A 243 -12.28 -25.95 -16.08
N ASN A 244 -10.97 -26.14 -15.89
CA ASN A 244 -10.46 -26.70 -14.65
C ASN A 244 -10.49 -25.64 -13.54
N TYR A 245 -10.95 -26.02 -12.35
CA TYR A 245 -10.95 -25.16 -11.16
C TYR A 245 -10.91 -25.96 -9.87
N ILE A 246 -10.49 -25.30 -8.79
CA ILE A 246 -10.66 -25.73 -7.41
C ILE A 246 -11.27 -24.56 -6.65
N THR A 247 -12.28 -24.83 -5.84
CA THR A 247 -12.85 -23.93 -4.87
C THR A 247 -12.83 -24.59 -3.50
N LYS A 248 -12.35 -23.88 -2.50
CA LYS A 248 -12.36 -24.28 -1.10
C LYS A 248 -13.01 -23.17 -0.29
N SER A 249 -13.82 -23.52 0.69
CA SER A 249 -14.42 -22.55 1.58
C SER A 249 -14.56 -23.12 2.98
N LEU A 250 -14.33 -22.29 3.98
CA LEU A 250 -14.62 -22.60 5.36
C LEU A 250 -15.32 -21.40 5.99
N ASN A 251 -16.47 -21.66 6.61
CA ASN A 251 -17.24 -20.64 7.30
C ASN A 251 -17.45 -21.10 8.74
N PHE A 252 -16.95 -20.33 9.68
CA PHE A 252 -17.10 -20.52 11.11
C PHE A 252 -18.22 -19.60 11.61
N TYR A 253 -19.10 -20.14 12.45
CA TYR A 253 -20.16 -19.38 13.11
C TYR A 253 -20.24 -19.79 14.59
N LEU A 254 -20.18 -18.82 15.48
CA LEU A 254 -20.50 -18.97 16.89
C LEU A 254 -21.64 -18.01 17.23
N THR A 255 -22.68 -18.48 17.90
CA THR A 255 -23.89 -17.68 18.22
C THR A 255 -24.39 -18.02 19.61
N THR A 256 -24.80 -17.03 20.38
CA THR A 256 -25.26 -17.22 21.77
C THR A 256 -26.38 -16.24 22.11
N TRP A 257 -27.27 -16.68 22.99
CA TRP A 257 -28.37 -15.89 23.55
C TRP A 257 -28.30 -15.77 25.08
N GLU A 258 -27.34 -16.45 25.71
CA GLU A 258 -27.31 -16.66 27.17
C GLU A 258 -26.04 -16.13 27.84
N LYS A 259 -24.89 -16.27 27.16
CA LYS A 259 -23.58 -15.87 27.67
C LYS A 259 -22.88 -15.00 26.65
N PRO A 260 -22.31 -13.85 27.04
CA PRO A 260 -21.51 -13.05 26.13
C PRO A 260 -20.35 -13.86 25.55
N ILE A 261 -20.22 -13.89 24.23
CA ILE A 261 -19.06 -14.41 23.50
C ILE A 261 -18.16 -13.27 22.98
N LEU A 262 -18.68 -12.04 22.92
CA LEU A 262 -17.96 -10.86 22.46
C LEU A 262 -17.84 -9.81 23.57
N SER A 263 -16.79 -9.00 23.48
CA SER A 263 -16.62 -7.78 24.29
C SER A 263 -16.83 -6.52 23.42
N GLY A 264 -17.96 -6.48 22.70
CA GLY A 264 -18.27 -5.46 21.70
C GLY A 264 -18.06 -5.91 20.26
N THR A 265 -18.00 -4.95 19.34
CA THR A 265 -17.83 -5.17 17.88
C THR A 265 -16.37 -5.01 17.41
N SER A 266 -15.41 -4.92 18.33
CA SER A 266 -13.99 -4.82 18.04
C SER A 266 -13.43 -6.13 17.47
N LEU A 267 -12.58 -6.04 16.45
CA LEU A 267 -11.78 -7.19 15.97
C LEU A 267 -10.75 -7.66 17.02
N ILE A 268 -10.27 -6.78 17.90
CA ILE A 268 -9.30 -7.14 18.93
C ILE A 268 -10.05 -7.69 20.15
N GLN A 269 -10.04 -9.02 20.31
CA GLN A 269 -10.71 -9.71 21.42
C GLN A 269 -10.11 -11.11 21.67
N GLU A 270 -10.16 -11.56 22.93
CA GLU A 270 -9.76 -12.90 23.38
C GLU A 270 -10.99 -13.64 23.91
N TYR A 271 -11.09 -14.95 23.65
CA TYR A 271 -12.25 -15.74 24.02
C TYR A 271 -11.92 -17.22 24.22
N ASN A 272 -12.62 -17.88 25.15
CA ASN A 272 -12.53 -19.33 25.35
C ASN A 272 -13.93 -19.87 25.65
N TRP A 273 -14.33 -20.90 24.91
CA TRP A 273 -15.64 -21.52 24.98
C TRP A 273 -15.58 -23.02 24.83
N GLN A 274 -16.43 -23.67 25.63
CA GLN A 274 -16.64 -25.10 25.60
C GLN A 274 -18.14 -25.37 25.60
N GLU A 275 -18.54 -26.36 24.80
CA GLU A 275 -19.91 -26.82 24.76
C GLU A 275 -20.33 -27.33 26.15
N ASN A 276 -21.45 -26.82 26.65
CA ASN A 276 -22.02 -27.21 27.94
C ASN A 276 -23.40 -27.88 27.79
N GLY A 277 -23.66 -28.53 26.65
CA GLY A 277 -24.89 -29.28 26.39
C GLY A 277 -26.02 -28.50 25.69
N ASN A 278 -25.78 -27.27 25.23
CA ASN A 278 -26.73 -26.48 24.44
C ASN A 278 -26.38 -26.54 22.94
N LEU A 279 -27.26 -27.17 22.16
CA LEU A 279 -27.07 -27.66 20.78
C LEU A 279 -26.87 -26.62 19.66
N LEU A 280 -26.88 -25.31 19.93
CA LEU A 280 -26.97 -24.28 18.87
C LEU A 280 -25.93 -23.16 18.98
N GLN A 281 -24.78 -23.43 19.58
CA GLN A 281 -23.82 -22.36 19.86
C GLN A 281 -22.67 -22.24 18.84
N GLY A 282 -22.28 -23.30 18.13
CA GLY A 282 -21.16 -23.23 17.20
C GLY A 282 -21.25 -24.23 16.05
N ILE A 283 -21.13 -23.73 14.81
CA ILE A 283 -21.15 -24.53 13.58
C ILE A 283 -20.02 -24.08 12.65
N VAL A 284 -19.36 -25.05 12.01
CA VAL A 284 -18.45 -24.81 10.89
C VAL A 284 -19.00 -25.48 9.62
N PHE A 285 -18.98 -24.76 8.51
CA PHE A 285 -19.31 -25.26 7.18
C PHE A 285 -18.05 -25.32 6.33
N PHE A 286 -17.67 -26.52 5.92
CA PHE A 286 -16.62 -26.78 4.96
C PHE A 286 -17.21 -27.08 3.59
N GLY A 287 -16.60 -26.53 2.55
CA GLY A 287 -16.95 -26.79 1.15
C GLY A 287 -15.69 -27.01 0.32
N TYR A 288 -15.72 -28.02 -0.52
CA TYR A 288 -14.67 -28.33 -1.49
C TYR A 288 -15.30 -28.68 -2.83
N GLN A 289 -14.83 -28.05 -3.89
CA GLN A 289 -15.21 -28.37 -5.25
C GLN A 289 -13.96 -28.34 -6.14
N SER A 290 -13.83 -29.31 -7.02
CA SER A 290 -12.74 -29.36 -7.99
C SER A 290 -13.24 -29.96 -9.29
N VAL A 291 -12.83 -29.39 -10.41
CA VAL A 291 -12.97 -29.96 -11.75
C VAL A 291 -11.59 -29.98 -12.39
N GLN A 292 -11.08 -31.16 -12.70
CA GLN A 292 -9.78 -31.35 -13.33
C GLN A 292 -9.87 -32.46 -14.37
N ASP A 293 -9.66 -32.11 -15.64
CA ASP A 293 -9.64 -33.07 -16.75
C ASP A 293 -10.92 -33.93 -16.81
N SER A 294 -12.07 -33.27 -16.60
CA SER A 294 -13.40 -33.86 -16.48
C SER A 294 -13.65 -34.71 -15.23
N ASN A 295 -12.71 -34.80 -14.29
CA ASN A 295 -12.96 -35.36 -12.97
C ASN A 295 -13.52 -34.27 -12.06
N VAL A 296 -14.70 -34.53 -11.49
CA VAL A 296 -15.40 -33.64 -10.58
C VAL A 296 -15.27 -34.21 -9.17
N ILE A 297 -14.87 -33.38 -8.22
CA ILE A 297 -14.96 -33.67 -6.80
C ILE A 297 -15.83 -32.59 -6.20
N PHE A 298 -16.84 -32.99 -5.45
CA PHE A 298 -17.68 -32.09 -4.67
C PHE A 298 -17.86 -32.69 -3.30
N SER A 299 -17.61 -31.91 -2.27
CA SER A 299 -17.90 -32.28 -0.90
C SER A 299 -18.27 -31.07 -0.04
N MET A 300 -19.14 -31.32 0.93
CA MET A 300 -19.43 -30.40 2.02
C MET A 300 -19.43 -31.15 3.34
N ALA A 301 -19.12 -30.45 4.42
CA ALA A 301 -19.28 -30.97 5.78
C ALA A 301 -19.79 -29.88 6.71
N ASN A 302 -20.74 -30.25 7.57
CA ASN A 302 -21.20 -29.43 8.69
C ASN A 302 -20.63 -30.01 9.98
N ILE A 303 -20.01 -29.18 10.80
CA ILE A 303 -19.32 -29.59 12.02
C ILE A 303 -19.93 -28.82 13.18
N ASN A 304 -20.39 -29.57 14.18
CA ASN A 304 -20.82 -28.97 15.44
C ASN A 304 -19.59 -28.73 16.31
N ILE A 305 -19.34 -27.48 16.68
CA ILE A 305 -18.17 -27.10 17.48
C ILE A 305 -18.40 -27.54 18.92
N THR A 306 -17.42 -28.24 19.49
CA THR A 306 -17.44 -28.69 20.89
C THR A 306 -16.50 -27.84 21.76
N ASP A 307 -15.43 -27.31 21.18
CA ASP A 307 -14.43 -26.47 21.86
C ASP A 307 -13.95 -25.38 20.90
N PHE A 308 -13.80 -24.15 21.41
CA PHE A 308 -13.31 -23.00 20.65
C PHE A 308 -12.49 -22.08 21.55
N THR A 309 -11.33 -21.65 21.03
CA THR A 309 -10.48 -20.65 21.67
C THR A 309 -10.06 -19.60 20.66
N MET A 310 -9.89 -18.37 21.11
CA MET A 310 -9.39 -17.23 20.34
C MET A 310 -8.50 -16.38 21.23
N ASN A 311 -7.29 -16.07 20.78
CA ASN A 311 -6.31 -15.32 21.57
C ASN A 311 -5.59 -14.29 20.70
N ILE A 312 -5.14 -13.19 21.32
CA ILE A 312 -4.25 -12.25 20.66
C ILE A 312 -2.86 -12.90 20.63
N ARG A 313 -2.27 -13.03 19.44
CA ARG A 313 -0.88 -13.47 19.30
C ARG A 313 0.02 -12.42 19.92
N ARG A 314 0.49 -12.69 21.13
CA ARG A 314 1.53 -11.89 21.77
C ARG A 314 2.87 -12.41 21.30
N GLU A 315 3.26 -12.05 20.08
CA GLU A 315 4.68 -12.18 19.75
C GLU A 315 5.44 -11.30 20.74
N SER A 316 6.36 -11.90 21.49
CA SER A 316 7.30 -11.16 22.32
C SER A 316 8.22 -10.40 21.39
N VAL A 317 7.75 -9.28 20.85
CA VAL A 317 8.62 -8.35 20.15
C VAL A 317 9.63 -7.92 21.20
N PRO A 318 10.93 -8.21 21.01
CA PRO A 318 11.94 -7.81 21.96
C PRO A 318 11.77 -6.31 22.15
N GLU A 319 11.51 -5.86 23.38
CA GLU A 319 11.48 -4.44 23.67
C GLU A 319 12.74 -3.82 23.06
N PRO A 320 12.63 -2.71 22.30
CA PRO A 320 13.80 -2.08 21.73
C PRO A 320 14.78 -1.85 22.88
N SER A 321 15.96 -2.47 22.77
CA SER A 321 16.92 -2.55 23.87
C SER A 321 17.10 -1.15 24.47
N SER A 322 16.82 -1.00 25.76
CA SER A 322 17.00 0.26 26.49
C SER A 322 18.43 0.79 26.34
N LEU A 323 19.40 -0.11 26.18
CA LEU A 323 20.79 0.21 25.86
C LEU A 323 20.97 0.79 24.45
N ALA A 324 20.25 0.26 23.46
CA ALA A 324 20.24 0.79 22.10
C ALA A 324 19.57 2.17 22.04
N LEU A 325 18.43 2.35 22.72
CA LEU A 325 17.76 3.65 22.87
C LEU A 325 18.67 4.67 23.57
N PHE A 326 19.39 4.26 24.61
CA PHE A 326 20.35 5.11 25.32
C PHE A 326 21.58 5.46 24.46
N ALA A 327 22.16 4.49 23.75
CA ALA A 327 23.27 4.72 22.83
C ALA A 327 22.88 5.68 21.69
N LEU A 328 21.66 5.56 21.19
CA LEU A 328 21.09 6.48 20.19
C LEU A 328 20.86 7.88 20.76
N MET A 329 20.39 7.99 22.01
CA MET A 329 20.27 9.28 22.71
C MET A 329 21.64 9.97 22.84
N LEU A 330 22.68 9.23 23.23
CA LEU A 330 24.04 9.75 23.35
C LEU A 330 24.62 10.17 22.00
N LEU A 331 24.38 9.39 20.93
CA LEU A 331 24.74 9.76 19.57
C LEU A 331 24.05 11.06 19.13
N GLY A 332 22.75 11.20 19.39
CA GLY A 332 22.00 12.44 19.13
C GLY A 332 22.55 13.66 19.87
N ILE A 333 22.94 13.50 21.14
CA ILE A 333 23.58 14.57 21.92
C ILE A 333 24.98 14.90 21.38
N GLY A 334 25.77 13.90 21.02
CA GLY A 334 27.10 14.07 20.44
C GLY A 334 27.07 14.87 19.15
N ILE A 335 26.19 14.50 18.21
CA ILE A 335 26.03 15.19 16.92
C ILE A 335 25.60 16.65 17.13
N ASN A 336 24.72 16.92 18.09
CA ASN A 336 24.26 18.28 18.41
C ASN A 336 25.35 19.17 19.04
N ARG A 337 26.33 18.57 19.73
CA ARG A 337 27.49 19.29 20.30
C ARG A 337 28.60 19.55 19.28
N PHE A 338 28.93 18.58 18.42
CA PHE A 338 29.96 18.78 17.38
C PHE A 338 29.51 19.71 16.26
N GLY A 339 28.20 19.82 16.00
CA GLY A 339 27.64 20.77 15.03
C GLY A 339 27.82 22.25 15.42
N LYS A 340 28.08 22.57 16.70
CA LYS A 340 28.25 23.94 17.20
C LYS A 340 29.70 24.43 17.30
N CYS A 341 30.69 23.54 17.18
CA CYS A 341 32.12 23.91 17.29
C CYS A 341 32.82 24.12 15.93
N VAL A 342 32.09 24.05 14.82
CA VAL A 342 32.59 24.40 13.49
C VAL A 342 31.93 25.70 13.04
N TYR A 343 32.13 26.77 13.79
CA TYR A 343 31.92 28.17 13.39
C TYR A 343 32.87 29.08 14.15
#